data_AF-A0A6N7PH98-F1
#
_entry.id   AF-A0A6N7PH98-F1
#
_cell.length_a   1.000
_cell.length_b   1.000
_cell.length_c   1.000
_cell.angle_alpha   90.00
_cell.angle_beta   90.00
_cell.angle_gamma   90.00
#
_symmetry.space_group_name_H-M   'P 1'
#
loop_
_entity.id
_entity.type
_entity.pdbx_description
1 polymer ?
#
loop_
_entity_poly.entity_id
_entity_poly.type
_entity_poly.pdbx_seq_one_letter_code
_entity_poly.pdbx_strand_id
1 'polypeptide(L)'
;MKYFLLFAVLFCSITLFAQDRSKISVPPYELAKIKGLVSKMEHDEEENLKLPAKSYNALSLREKFTYHMIHAESYSQNCDAMPPIENEHKKIFGNLPDAFGEYSWSERQQDFLRGQRDSVMALIKESVLRSKRMGVNYKAAVVAMNSWEMIPFLISTYNTDKKDHDILTVLMLLMKQNEYKPFMTSTSFTKLYGEDADFRAYLDLNKANEDLILERAGNLYKSKK
;
A
#
# COMPACT_ATOMS: atom_id res chain seq x y z
N MET A 1 -10.99 4.58 -39.73
CA MET A 1 -9.71 5.00 -39.12
C MET A 1 -9.84 5.80 -37.82
N LYS A 2 -10.86 6.65 -37.58
CA LYS A 2 -11.02 7.37 -36.29
C LYS A 2 -11.30 6.48 -35.07
N TYR A 3 -11.93 5.32 -35.27
CA TYR A 3 -12.23 4.39 -34.17
C TYR A 3 -11.01 3.61 -33.64
N PHE A 4 -9.97 3.43 -34.46
CA PHE A 4 -8.77 2.67 -34.06
C PHE A 4 -7.84 3.48 -33.13
N LEU A 5 -7.79 4.81 -33.29
CA LEU A 5 -7.03 5.69 -32.38
C LEU A 5 -7.71 5.82 -31.00
N LEU A 6 -9.05 5.84 -30.94
CA LEU A 6 -9.76 5.94 -29.66
C LEU A 6 -9.57 4.68 -28.80
N PHE A 7 -9.60 3.50 -29.43
CA PHE A 7 -9.36 2.22 -28.73
C PHE A 7 -7.94 2.11 -28.17
N ALA A 8 -6.91 2.53 -28.93
CA ALA A 8 -5.52 2.46 -28.48
C ALA A 8 -5.22 3.40 -27.29
N VAL A 9 -5.78 4.61 -27.27
CA VAL A 9 -5.60 5.56 -26.16
C VAL A 9 -6.34 5.12 -24.89
N LEU A 10 -7.54 4.53 -25.04
CA LEU A 10 -8.33 4.04 -23.91
C LEU A 10 -7.70 2.80 -23.27
N PHE A 11 -7.24 1.83 -24.07
CA PHE A 11 -6.55 0.63 -23.56
C PHE A 11 -5.22 0.97 -22.86
N CYS A 12 -4.46 1.92 -23.41
CA CYS A 12 -3.20 2.38 -22.83
C CYS A 12 -3.40 3.09 -21.48
N SER A 13 -4.50 3.85 -21.33
CA SER A 13 -4.82 4.53 -20.07
C SER A 13 -5.32 3.58 -18.97
N ILE A 14 -5.99 2.47 -19.35
CA ILE A 14 -6.49 1.46 -18.40
C ILE A 14 -5.33 0.66 -17.80
N THR A 15 -4.37 0.19 -18.61
CA THR A 15 -3.23 -0.60 -18.12
C THR A 15 -2.24 0.24 -17.32
N LEU A 16 -2.07 1.53 -17.66
CA LEU A 16 -1.15 2.43 -16.97
C LEU A 16 -1.56 2.69 -15.51
N PHE A 17 -2.85 2.90 -15.23
CA PHE A 17 -3.31 3.18 -13.86
C PHE A 17 -3.19 1.96 -12.94
N ALA A 18 -3.63 0.78 -13.40
CA ALA A 18 -3.45 -0.47 -12.65
C ALA A 18 -1.98 -0.74 -12.32
N GLN A 19 -1.09 -0.51 -13.30
CA GLN A 19 0.35 -0.63 -13.12
C GLN A 19 0.92 0.45 -12.18
N ASP A 20 0.35 1.65 -12.17
CA ASP A 20 0.77 2.72 -11.25
C ASP A 20 0.41 2.43 -9.79
N ARG A 21 -0.72 1.76 -9.55
CA ARG A 21 -1.16 1.32 -8.21
C ARG A 21 -0.27 0.24 -7.63
N SER A 22 0.17 -0.74 -8.43
CA SER A 22 1.03 -1.85 -7.97
C SER A 22 2.52 -1.48 -7.85
N LYS A 23 2.94 -0.34 -8.38
CA LYS A 23 4.34 0.11 -8.31
C LYS A 23 4.79 0.40 -6.88
N ILE A 24 5.77 -0.38 -6.41
CA ILE A 24 6.48 -0.18 -5.15
C ILE A 24 7.43 1.03 -5.18
N SER A 25 7.73 1.58 -4.01
CA SER A 25 8.83 2.53 -3.79
C SER A 25 10.09 1.79 -3.39
N VAL A 26 11.25 2.24 -3.87
CA VAL A 26 12.54 1.63 -3.54
C VAL A 26 13.30 2.56 -2.59
N PRO A 27 13.50 2.18 -1.31
CA PRO A 27 14.38 2.94 -0.42
C PRO A 27 15.83 2.93 -0.91
N PRO A 28 16.61 4.00 -0.68
CA PRO A 28 17.97 4.11 -1.19
C PRO A 28 19.00 3.47 -0.26
N TYR A 29 18.62 3.10 0.97
CA TYR A 29 19.57 2.77 2.02
C TYR A 29 20.21 1.41 1.76
N GLU A 30 21.51 1.41 1.45
CA GLU A 30 22.30 0.21 1.12
C GLU A 30 21.69 -0.65 0.00
N LEU A 31 21.00 0.00 -0.95
CA LEU A 31 20.17 -0.70 -1.94
C LEU A 31 20.96 -1.74 -2.76
N ALA A 32 22.18 -1.41 -3.18
CA ALA A 32 23.02 -2.33 -3.96
C ALA A 32 23.36 -3.60 -3.17
N LYS A 33 23.69 -3.44 -1.87
CA LYS A 33 23.96 -4.55 -0.96
C LYS A 33 22.71 -5.42 -0.78
N ILE A 34 21.56 -4.81 -0.51
CA ILE A 34 20.31 -5.55 -0.28
C ILE A 34 19.86 -6.29 -1.55
N LYS A 35 19.92 -5.66 -2.73
CA LYS A 35 19.63 -6.33 -4.00
C LYS A 35 20.56 -7.52 -4.25
N GLY A 36 21.85 -7.35 -3.96
CA GLY A 36 22.83 -8.43 -4.10
C GLY A 36 22.65 -9.58 -3.10
N LEU A 37 21.99 -9.32 -1.97
CA LEU A 37 21.58 -10.37 -1.03
C LEU A 37 20.31 -11.09 -1.52
N VAL A 38 19.31 -10.34 -2.00
CA VAL A 38 18.06 -10.91 -2.54
C VAL A 38 18.32 -11.78 -3.76
N SER A 39 19.20 -11.37 -4.68
CA SER A 39 19.49 -12.13 -5.90
C SER A 39 20.19 -13.47 -5.66
N LYS A 40 20.66 -13.73 -4.44
CA LYS A 40 21.37 -14.97 -4.06
C LYS A 40 20.51 -15.91 -3.23
N MET A 41 19.24 -15.56 -2.98
CA MET A 41 18.35 -16.42 -2.24
C MET A 41 17.89 -17.58 -3.11
N GLU A 42 17.71 -18.73 -2.47
CA GLU A 42 17.15 -19.93 -3.06
C GLU A 42 15.82 -20.21 -2.34
N HIS A 43 14.90 -20.85 -3.07
CA HIS A 43 13.62 -21.28 -2.51
C HIS A 43 13.85 -22.37 -1.46
N ASP A 44 13.15 -22.29 -0.33
CA ASP A 44 13.05 -23.41 0.60
C ASP A 44 11.99 -24.43 0.13
N GLU A 45 11.75 -25.48 0.94
CA GLU A 45 10.79 -26.53 0.63
C GLU A 45 9.33 -26.02 0.49
N GLU A 46 9.04 -24.83 1.02
CA GLU A 46 7.74 -24.16 0.96
C GLU A 46 7.73 -23.02 -0.09
N GLU A 47 8.71 -22.99 -0.99
CA GLU A 47 8.92 -21.95 -2.01
C GLU A 47 9.21 -20.55 -1.44
N ASN A 48 9.52 -20.43 -0.15
CA ASN A 48 9.84 -19.14 0.46
C ASN A 48 11.22 -18.65 0.03
N LEU A 49 11.36 -17.33 -0.09
CA LEU A 49 12.65 -16.66 -0.36
C LEU A 49 13.08 -15.88 0.88
N LYS A 50 13.85 -16.51 1.76
CA LYS A 50 14.21 -15.97 3.07
C LYS A 50 15.71 -15.74 3.22
N LEU A 51 16.11 -14.57 3.72
CA LEU A 51 17.49 -14.41 4.22
C LEU A 51 17.76 -15.39 5.35
N PRO A 52 18.93 -16.05 5.38
CA PRO A 52 19.39 -16.79 6.55
C PRO A 52 19.40 -15.89 7.79
N ALA A 53 18.98 -16.42 8.93
CA ALA A 53 18.79 -15.65 10.17
C ALA A 53 20.04 -14.85 10.56
N LYS A 54 21.24 -15.43 10.42
CA LYS A 54 22.51 -14.75 10.69
C LYS A 54 22.69 -13.50 9.81
N SER A 55 22.40 -13.61 8.52
CA SER A 55 22.51 -12.49 7.57
C SER A 55 21.47 -11.41 7.85
N TYR A 56 20.22 -11.82 8.11
CA TYR A 56 19.14 -10.90 8.46
C TYR A 56 19.44 -10.12 9.75
N ASN A 57 19.93 -10.80 10.79
CA ASN A 57 20.22 -10.17 12.08
C ASN A 57 21.42 -9.21 12.03
N ALA A 58 22.35 -9.41 11.10
CA ALA A 58 23.47 -8.51 10.87
C ALA A 58 23.09 -7.20 10.14
N LEU A 59 21.87 -7.10 9.59
CA LEU A 59 21.40 -5.88 8.94
C LEU A 59 21.09 -4.80 9.98
N SER A 60 21.54 -3.58 9.71
CA SER A 60 21.10 -2.37 10.41
C SER A 60 19.61 -2.10 10.22
N LEU A 61 19.03 -1.20 11.01
CA LEU A 61 17.62 -0.83 10.91
C LEU A 61 17.25 -0.33 9.51
N ARG A 62 18.09 0.53 8.90
CA ARG A 62 17.85 1.07 7.55
C ARG A 62 17.96 0.00 6.46
N GLU A 63 18.90 -0.93 6.61
CA GLU A 63 19.05 -2.07 5.71
C GLU A 63 17.87 -3.04 5.81
N LYS A 64 17.40 -3.34 7.04
CA LYS A 64 16.18 -4.12 7.26
C LYS A 64 14.99 -3.42 6.62
N PHE A 65 14.82 -2.13 6.84
CA PHE A 65 13.76 -1.36 6.18
C PHE A 65 13.84 -1.50 4.65
N THR A 66 14.99 -1.26 4.03
CA THR A 66 15.15 -1.45 2.57
C THR A 66 14.78 -2.86 2.13
N TYR A 67 15.27 -3.88 2.85
CA TYR A 67 14.96 -5.27 2.57
C TYR A 67 13.45 -5.56 2.58
N HIS A 68 12.73 -5.13 3.62
CA HIS A 68 11.29 -5.40 3.74
C HIS A 68 10.48 -4.65 2.67
N MET A 69 10.95 -3.48 2.25
CA MET A 69 10.24 -2.68 1.25
C MET A 69 10.42 -3.20 -0.17
N ILE A 70 11.46 -3.99 -0.46
CA ILE A 70 11.70 -4.51 -1.82
C ILE A 70 11.54 -6.02 -1.94
N HIS A 71 11.36 -6.73 -0.82
CA HIS A 71 11.34 -8.18 -0.78
C HIS A 71 10.35 -8.69 0.28
N ALA A 72 9.47 -9.59 -0.13
CA ALA A 72 8.59 -10.36 0.74
C ALA A 72 9.07 -11.81 0.79
N GLU A 73 9.02 -12.39 1.98
CA GLU A 73 9.69 -13.65 2.25
C GLU A 73 8.82 -14.89 2.08
N SER A 74 7.53 -14.79 2.37
CA SER A 74 6.67 -15.97 2.48
C SER A 74 5.89 -16.15 1.20
N TYR A 75 5.97 -17.33 0.61
CA TYR A 75 5.17 -17.67 -0.54
C TYR A 75 3.69 -17.72 -0.14
N SER A 76 2.83 -17.10 -0.94
CA SER A 76 1.39 -17.05 -0.77
C SER A 76 0.77 -17.23 -2.15
N GLN A 77 0.15 -18.38 -2.38
CA GLN A 77 -0.56 -18.67 -3.63
C GLN A 77 -1.72 -17.67 -3.82
N ASN A 78 -1.43 -16.57 -4.49
CA ASN A 78 -2.43 -15.61 -4.92
C ASN A 78 -3.04 -16.12 -6.22
N CYS A 79 -3.89 -17.14 -6.09
CA CYS A 79 -4.64 -17.72 -7.21
C CYS A 79 -5.85 -16.84 -7.56
N ASP A 80 -5.59 -15.70 -8.21
CA ASP A 80 -6.51 -15.23 -9.26
C ASP A 80 -5.87 -14.09 -10.04
N ALA A 81 -5.64 -14.33 -11.34
CA ALA A 81 -5.38 -13.25 -12.28
C ALA A 81 -6.67 -12.43 -12.40
N MET A 82 -6.75 -11.33 -11.65
CA MET A 82 -7.95 -10.49 -11.68
C MET A 82 -8.10 -9.87 -13.08
N PRO A 83 -9.28 -9.98 -13.70
CA PRO A 83 -9.53 -9.33 -14.97
C PRO A 83 -9.41 -7.79 -14.81
N PRO A 84 -9.01 -7.07 -15.87
CA PRO A 84 -8.89 -5.62 -15.82
C PRO A 84 -10.16 -4.96 -15.32
N ILE A 85 -10.03 -4.00 -14.39
CA ILE A 85 -11.16 -3.25 -13.87
C ILE A 85 -11.42 -2.04 -14.77
N GLU A 86 -12.61 -1.98 -15.36
CA GLU A 86 -12.98 -0.85 -16.22
C GLU A 86 -12.99 0.47 -15.43
N ASN A 87 -12.47 1.56 -16.02
CA ASN A 87 -12.46 2.89 -15.41
C ASN A 87 -11.83 2.92 -14.00
N GLU A 88 -10.77 2.14 -13.76
CA GLU A 88 -10.11 2.04 -12.46
C GLU A 88 -9.67 3.41 -11.89
N HIS A 89 -9.22 4.31 -12.76
CA HIS A 89 -8.83 5.68 -12.41
C HIS A 89 -9.98 6.55 -11.86
N LYS A 90 -11.24 6.13 -11.99
CA LYS A 90 -12.42 6.83 -11.47
C LYS A 90 -12.94 6.22 -10.16
N LYS A 91 -12.13 5.38 -9.50
CA LYS A 91 -12.56 4.58 -8.35
C LYS A 91 -11.63 4.82 -7.16
N ILE A 92 -12.21 4.77 -5.97
CA ILE A 92 -11.52 4.70 -4.67
C ILE A 92 -11.81 3.33 -4.09
N PHE A 93 -10.82 2.44 -4.07
CA PHE A 93 -11.01 1.06 -3.65
C PHE A 93 -11.06 0.91 -2.13
N GLY A 94 -11.71 -0.15 -1.65
CA GLY A 94 -11.69 -0.51 -0.23
C GLY A 94 -10.35 -1.12 0.20
N ASN A 95 -9.62 -1.75 -0.71
CA ASN A 95 -8.36 -2.44 -0.42
C ASN A 95 -7.23 -1.97 -1.33
N LEU A 96 -6.01 -2.05 -0.79
CA LEU A 96 -4.79 -1.84 -1.57
C LEU A 96 -4.55 -3.06 -2.48
N PRO A 97 -3.92 -2.89 -3.65
CA PRO A 97 -3.40 -4.02 -4.39
C PRO A 97 -2.26 -4.69 -3.61
N ASP A 98 -1.96 -5.94 -3.97
CA ASP A 98 -0.81 -6.64 -3.42
C ASP A 98 0.51 -5.94 -3.84
N ALA A 99 1.44 -5.81 -2.90
CA ALA A 99 2.72 -5.15 -3.13
C ALA A 99 3.81 -6.05 -3.71
N PHE A 100 3.68 -7.38 -3.55
CA PHE A 100 4.72 -8.37 -3.84
C PHE A 100 4.20 -9.60 -4.62
N GLY A 101 3.00 -9.54 -5.17
CA GLY A 101 2.47 -10.59 -6.05
C GLY A 101 2.15 -11.85 -5.26
N GLU A 102 2.83 -12.96 -5.52
CA GLU A 102 2.63 -14.25 -4.82
C GLU A 102 3.42 -14.35 -3.51
N TYR A 103 3.87 -13.21 -2.96
CA TYR A 103 4.65 -13.18 -1.73
C TYR A 103 4.03 -12.24 -0.72
N SER A 104 4.20 -12.58 0.55
CA SER A 104 3.77 -11.75 1.68
C SER A 104 4.90 -11.60 2.70
N TRP A 105 4.80 -10.56 3.52
CA TRP A 105 5.74 -10.38 4.62
C TRP A 105 5.64 -11.53 5.61
N SER A 106 6.77 -12.18 5.88
CA SER A 106 6.87 -13.19 6.94
C SER A 106 6.60 -12.60 8.32
N GLU A 107 6.40 -13.48 9.29
CA GLU A 107 6.23 -13.08 10.69
C GLU A 107 7.34 -12.16 11.18
N ARG A 108 8.62 -12.50 10.95
CA ARG A 108 9.76 -11.64 11.35
C ARG A 108 9.73 -10.26 10.70
N GLN A 109 9.21 -10.17 9.47
CA GLN A 109 9.07 -8.89 8.78
C GLN A 109 7.95 -8.05 9.37
N GLN A 110 6.82 -8.68 9.70
CA GLN A 110 5.71 -8.02 10.38
C GLN A 110 6.10 -7.55 11.78
N ASP A 111 6.85 -8.37 12.52
CA ASP A 111 7.33 -8.04 13.86
C ASP A 111 8.35 -6.90 13.84
N PHE A 112 9.24 -6.86 12.85
CA PHE A 112 10.11 -5.70 12.63
C PHE A 112 9.30 -4.41 12.42
N LEU A 113 8.28 -4.45 11.55
CA LEU A 113 7.45 -3.27 11.28
C LEU A 113 6.71 -2.81 12.55
N ARG A 114 6.10 -3.72 13.30
CA ARG A 114 5.40 -3.38 14.56
C ARG A 114 6.36 -2.91 15.65
N GLY A 115 7.48 -3.59 15.82
CA GLY A 115 8.46 -3.30 16.88
C GLY A 115 9.32 -2.06 16.63
N GLN A 116 9.46 -1.62 15.38
CA GLN A 116 10.25 -0.44 14.98
C GLN A 116 9.41 0.69 14.39
N ARG A 117 8.13 0.71 14.75
CA ARG A 117 7.08 1.54 14.13
C ARG A 117 7.49 3.00 13.91
N ASP A 118 7.98 3.70 14.93
CA ASP A 118 8.36 5.11 14.83
C ASP A 118 9.49 5.34 13.83
N SER A 119 10.50 4.47 13.85
CA SER A 119 11.64 4.52 12.93
C SER A 119 11.19 4.22 11.49
N VAL A 120 10.32 3.24 11.30
CA VAL A 120 9.78 2.89 9.98
C VAL A 120 8.93 4.05 9.44
N MET A 121 8.06 4.65 10.25
CA MET A 121 7.29 5.84 9.86
C MET A 121 8.19 6.99 9.44
N ALA A 122 9.27 7.25 10.18
CA ALA A 122 10.25 8.29 9.84
C ALA A 122 10.95 8.01 8.50
N LEU A 123 11.37 6.76 8.26
CA LEU A 123 12.02 6.36 7.01
C LEU A 123 11.09 6.42 5.80
N ILE A 124 9.81 6.06 5.98
CA ILE A 124 8.79 6.24 4.94
C ILE A 124 8.63 7.72 4.60
N LYS A 125 8.47 8.60 5.61
CA LYS A 125 8.36 10.04 5.40
C LYS A 125 9.58 10.60 4.67
N GLU A 126 10.78 10.27 5.14
CA GLU A 126 12.06 10.66 4.50
C GLU A 126 12.09 10.22 3.03
N SER A 127 11.73 8.97 2.76
CA SER A 127 11.76 8.43 1.40
C SER A 127 10.73 9.09 0.48
N VAL A 128 9.50 9.30 0.94
CA VAL A 128 8.42 9.92 0.15
C VAL A 128 8.73 11.39 -0.12
N LEU A 129 9.24 12.13 0.88
CA LEU A 129 9.63 13.52 0.69
C LEU A 129 10.74 13.70 -0.34
N ARG A 130 11.65 12.73 -0.44
CA ARG A 130 12.74 12.71 -1.44
C ARG A 130 12.25 12.32 -2.82
N SER A 131 11.52 11.20 -2.95
CA SER A 131 11.08 10.66 -4.25
C SER A 131 9.82 11.33 -4.82
N LYS A 132 9.07 12.05 -3.98
CA LYS A 132 7.72 12.56 -4.26
C LYS A 132 6.71 11.48 -4.64
N ARG A 133 6.99 10.21 -4.28
CA ARG A 133 6.14 9.05 -4.57
C ARG A 133 6.02 8.15 -3.35
N MET A 134 4.79 7.74 -3.06
CA MET A 134 4.48 6.72 -2.05
C MET A 134 3.93 5.45 -2.72
N GLY A 135 4.81 4.46 -2.91
CA GLY A 135 4.43 3.18 -3.51
C GLY A 135 3.56 2.32 -2.61
N VAL A 136 2.96 1.28 -3.19
CA VAL A 136 2.04 0.37 -2.49
C VAL A 136 2.67 -0.30 -1.28
N ASN A 137 3.94 -0.68 -1.34
CA ASN A 137 4.70 -1.25 -0.21
C ASN A 137 4.75 -0.32 1.01
N TYR A 138 4.94 0.99 0.81
CA TYR A 138 4.92 1.96 1.91
C TYR A 138 3.51 2.12 2.49
N LYS A 139 2.49 2.17 1.63
CA LYS A 139 1.08 2.21 2.04
C LYS A 139 0.69 0.97 2.85
N ALA A 140 1.07 -0.21 2.35
CA ALA A 140 0.88 -1.48 3.03
C ALA A 140 1.59 -1.52 4.39
N ALA A 141 2.82 -0.99 4.49
CA ALA A 141 3.54 -0.91 5.76
C ALA A 141 2.81 -0.02 6.78
N VAL A 142 2.27 1.13 6.34
CA VAL A 142 1.47 2.02 7.20
C VAL A 142 0.24 1.30 7.76
N VAL A 143 -0.48 0.55 6.91
CA VAL A 143 -1.64 -0.24 7.31
C VAL A 143 -1.25 -1.41 8.21
N ALA A 144 -0.17 -2.13 7.90
CA ALA A 144 0.31 -3.26 8.70
C ALA A 144 0.71 -2.85 10.13
N MET A 145 1.24 -1.63 10.28
CA MET A 145 1.59 -1.04 11.57
C MET A 145 0.43 -0.27 12.24
N ASN A 146 -0.78 -0.28 11.67
CA ASN A 146 -1.93 0.53 12.10
C ASN A 146 -1.55 2.00 12.41
N SER A 147 -0.82 2.65 11.50
CA SER A 147 -0.14 3.90 11.79
C SER A 147 -0.99 5.17 11.61
N TRP A 148 -1.97 5.35 12.49
CA TRP A 148 -2.91 6.48 12.47
C TRP A 148 -2.22 7.86 12.62
N GLU A 149 -1.06 7.94 13.25
CA GLU A 149 -0.24 9.16 13.39
C GLU A 149 0.32 9.65 12.06
N MET A 150 0.30 8.80 11.01
CA MET A 150 0.64 9.22 9.66
C MET A 150 -0.50 9.91 8.93
N ILE A 151 -1.73 9.95 9.47
CA ILE A 151 -2.89 10.59 8.82
C ILE A 151 -2.59 12.01 8.32
N PRO A 152 -2.02 12.94 9.11
CA PRO A 152 -1.71 14.29 8.62
C PRO A 152 -0.72 14.28 7.44
N PHE A 153 0.27 13.39 7.48
CA PHE A 153 1.26 13.26 6.41
C PHE A 153 0.65 12.67 5.13
N LEU A 154 -0.22 11.67 5.27
CA LEU A 154 -0.96 11.06 4.15
C LEU A 154 -1.88 12.09 3.48
N ILE A 155 -2.67 12.83 4.26
CA ILE A 155 -3.54 13.91 3.75
C ILE A 155 -2.72 14.96 3.01
N SER A 156 -1.60 15.41 3.59
CA SER A 156 -0.70 16.37 2.92
C SER A 156 -0.13 15.83 1.61
N THR A 157 0.24 14.55 1.58
CA THR A 157 0.80 13.89 0.39
C THR A 157 -0.25 13.82 -0.72
N TYR A 158 -1.48 13.39 -0.40
CA TYR A 158 -2.60 13.35 -1.34
C TYR A 158 -2.97 14.73 -1.88
N ASN A 159 -2.98 15.76 -1.02
CA ASN A 159 -3.28 17.12 -1.45
C ASN A 159 -2.21 17.73 -2.36
N THR A 160 -0.98 17.18 -2.35
CA THR A 160 0.09 17.59 -3.28
C THR A 160 -0.12 16.98 -4.66
N ASP A 161 -0.49 15.69 -4.72
CA ASP A 161 -0.83 14.99 -5.96
C ASP A 161 -2.09 14.13 -5.75
N LYS A 162 -3.22 14.65 -6.25
CA LYS A 162 -4.54 14.02 -6.11
C LYS A 162 -4.74 12.78 -6.99
N LYS A 163 -3.74 12.34 -7.74
CA LYS A 163 -3.84 11.15 -8.62
C LYS A 163 -3.72 9.84 -7.85
N ASP A 164 -3.12 9.87 -6.67
CA ASP A 164 -2.86 8.67 -5.86
C ASP A 164 -4.04 8.38 -4.91
N HIS A 165 -5.13 7.86 -5.48
CA HIS A 165 -6.34 7.56 -4.71
C HIS A 165 -6.13 6.44 -3.67
N ASP A 166 -5.06 5.64 -3.78
CA ASP A 166 -4.74 4.62 -2.79
C ASP A 166 -4.34 5.23 -1.44
N ILE A 167 -3.98 6.51 -1.39
CA ILE A 167 -3.82 7.21 -0.12
C ILE A 167 -5.18 7.31 0.61
N LEU A 168 -6.28 7.56 -0.11
CA LEU A 168 -7.62 7.56 0.47
C LEU A 168 -8.00 6.16 0.97
N THR A 169 -7.63 5.11 0.23
CA THR A 169 -7.76 3.71 0.66
C THR A 169 -7.04 3.46 1.98
N VAL A 170 -5.78 3.90 2.13
CA VAL A 170 -5.04 3.79 3.40
C VAL A 170 -5.78 4.49 4.54
N LEU A 171 -6.28 5.70 4.32
CA LEU A 171 -7.04 6.44 5.34
C LEU A 171 -8.29 5.67 5.79
N MET A 172 -9.02 5.06 4.85
CA MET A 172 -10.17 4.21 5.14
C MET A 172 -9.80 2.95 5.91
N LEU A 173 -8.71 2.29 5.54
CA LEU A 173 -8.19 1.10 6.24
C LEU A 173 -7.76 1.44 7.67
N LEU A 174 -7.11 2.58 7.89
CA LEU A 174 -6.77 3.06 9.23
C LEU A 174 -8.03 3.37 10.06
N MET A 175 -9.07 3.96 9.46
CA MET A 175 -10.36 4.15 10.15
C MET A 175 -11.02 2.84 10.54
N LYS A 176 -10.97 1.83 9.66
CA LYS A 176 -11.48 0.47 9.93
C LYS A 176 -10.70 -0.21 11.06
N GLN A 177 -9.36 -0.23 11.00
CA GLN A 177 -8.51 -0.87 12.01
C GLN A 177 -8.60 -0.23 13.39
N ASN A 178 -8.95 1.06 13.46
CA ASN A 178 -9.17 1.78 14.71
C ASN A 178 -10.64 1.82 15.14
N GLU A 179 -11.51 1.01 14.50
CA GLU A 179 -12.93 0.90 14.78
C GLU A 179 -13.67 2.25 14.85
N TYR A 180 -13.28 3.20 13.99
CA TYR A 180 -13.80 4.56 14.03
C TYR A 180 -15.29 4.58 13.66
N LYS A 181 -16.17 4.72 14.67
CA LYS A 181 -17.62 4.54 14.52
C LYS A 181 -18.25 5.38 13.40
N PRO A 182 -17.95 6.68 13.24
CA PRO A 182 -18.54 7.47 12.15
C PRO A 182 -18.22 6.94 10.75
N PHE A 183 -17.14 6.18 10.59
CA PHE A 183 -16.84 5.47 9.36
C PHE A 183 -17.56 4.12 9.31
N MET A 184 -17.44 3.29 10.36
CA MET A 184 -18.00 1.92 10.38
C MET A 184 -19.51 1.86 10.19
N THR A 185 -20.25 2.87 10.64
CA THR A 185 -21.71 2.93 10.50
C THR A 185 -22.15 3.68 9.24
N SER A 186 -21.22 4.05 8.36
CA SER A 186 -21.52 4.83 7.16
C SER A 186 -21.89 3.93 5.98
N THR A 187 -22.67 4.49 5.06
CA THR A 187 -22.98 3.85 3.76
C THR A 187 -21.73 3.52 2.96
N SER A 188 -20.69 4.34 3.06
CA SER A 188 -19.37 4.08 2.45
C SER A 188 -18.76 2.78 2.99
N PHE A 189 -18.84 2.54 4.30
CA PHE A 189 -18.30 1.33 4.91
C PHE A 189 -19.09 0.09 4.50
N THR A 190 -20.42 0.15 4.54
CA THR A 190 -21.27 -0.97 4.09
C THR A 190 -20.98 -1.34 2.63
N LYS A 191 -20.81 -0.34 1.74
CA LYS A 191 -20.48 -0.59 0.33
C LYS A 191 -19.12 -1.27 0.16
N LEU A 192 -18.14 -0.91 0.99
CA LEU A 192 -16.75 -1.36 0.84
C LEU A 192 -16.42 -2.65 1.61
N TYR A 193 -17.12 -2.92 2.71
CA TYR A 193 -16.76 -3.97 3.67
C TYR A 193 -17.98 -4.68 4.30
N GLY A 194 -19.19 -4.43 3.80
CA GLY A 194 -20.39 -5.15 4.22
C GLY A 194 -20.37 -6.61 3.78
N GLU A 195 -21.41 -7.36 4.16
CA GLU A 195 -21.52 -8.81 3.88
C GLU A 195 -21.46 -9.13 2.37
N ASP A 196 -22.01 -8.25 1.53
CA ASP A 196 -22.03 -8.40 0.07
C ASP A 196 -20.81 -7.78 -0.64
N ALA A 197 -19.84 -7.25 0.11
CA ALA A 197 -18.68 -6.56 -0.48
C ALA A 197 -17.63 -7.58 -0.96
N ASP A 198 -17.25 -7.46 -2.24
CA ASP A 198 -16.10 -8.18 -2.77
C ASP A 198 -14.80 -7.38 -2.63
N PHE A 199 -13.65 -7.99 -2.95
CA PHE A 199 -12.35 -7.32 -2.90
C PHE A 199 -12.25 -6.11 -3.84
N ARG A 200 -13.12 -6.03 -4.85
CA ARG A 200 -13.16 -4.98 -5.88
C ARG A 200 -14.07 -3.83 -5.48
N ALA A 201 -14.72 -3.89 -4.32
CA ALA A 201 -15.62 -2.86 -3.85
C ALA A 201 -14.95 -1.47 -3.86
N TYR A 202 -15.67 -0.49 -4.39
CA TYR A 202 -15.16 0.86 -4.59
C TYR A 202 -16.21 1.94 -4.36
N LEU A 203 -15.74 3.14 -4.06
CA LEU A 203 -16.50 4.38 -4.15
C LEU A 203 -16.18 5.08 -5.47
N ASP A 204 -17.16 5.78 -6.04
CA ASP A 204 -16.88 6.63 -7.19
C ASP A 204 -15.96 7.77 -6.78
N LEU A 205 -14.95 8.04 -7.60
CA LEU A 205 -14.08 9.19 -7.40
C LEU A 205 -14.88 10.45 -7.68
N ASN A 206 -15.20 11.18 -6.62
CA ASN A 206 -15.79 12.50 -6.68
C ASN A 206 -15.40 13.29 -5.45
N LYS A 207 -15.54 14.62 -5.55
CA LYS A 207 -15.16 15.55 -4.49
C LYS A 207 -15.84 15.28 -3.15
N ALA A 208 -17.11 14.86 -3.16
CA ALA A 208 -17.84 14.58 -1.93
C ALA A 208 -17.26 13.37 -1.18
N ASN A 209 -16.93 12.29 -1.89
CA ASN A 209 -16.29 11.12 -1.30
C ASN A 209 -14.87 11.44 -0.83
N GLU A 210 -14.09 12.18 -1.61
CA GLU A 210 -12.75 12.63 -1.19
C GLU A 210 -12.81 13.45 0.09
N ASP A 211 -13.60 14.53 0.11
CA ASP A 211 -13.69 15.45 1.25
C ASP A 211 -14.15 14.71 2.51
N LEU A 212 -15.14 13.81 2.39
CA LEU A 212 -15.65 13.02 3.51
C LEU A 212 -14.62 12.03 4.07
N ILE A 213 -13.82 11.38 3.22
CA ILE A 213 -12.73 10.49 3.68
C ILE A 213 -11.68 11.30 4.42
N LEU A 214 -11.23 12.42 3.85
CA LEU A 214 -10.21 13.28 4.44
C LEU A 214 -10.68 13.87 5.79
N GLU A 215 -11.93 14.32 5.85
CA GLU A 215 -12.53 14.85 7.08
C GLU A 215 -12.59 13.78 8.18
N ARG A 216 -13.16 12.60 7.87
CA ARG A 216 -13.29 11.52 8.86
C ARG A 216 -11.95 11.03 9.37
N ALA A 217 -10.96 10.88 8.48
CA ALA A 217 -9.61 10.51 8.88
C ALA A 217 -8.96 11.59 9.76
N GLY A 218 -9.10 12.87 9.39
CA GLY A 218 -8.65 13.98 10.21
C GLY A 218 -9.30 14.01 11.59
N ASN A 219 -10.59 13.67 11.69
CA ASN A 219 -11.32 13.58 12.95
C ASN A 219 -10.88 12.39 13.80
N LEU A 220 -10.60 11.22 13.19
CA LEU A 220 -9.97 10.09 13.88
C LEU A 220 -8.61 10.48 14.48
N TYR A 221 -7.77 11.17 13.71
CA TYR A 221 -6.47 11.62 14.22
C TYR A 221 -6.62 12.56 15.43
N LYS A 222 -7.58 13.50 15.36
CA LYS A 222 -7.87 14.42 16.47
C LYS A 222 -8.43 13.72 17.71
N SER A 223 -9.23 12.66 17.55
CA SER A 223 -9.85 11.97 18.68
C SER A 223 -8.90 11.06 19.47
N LYS A 224 -7.73 10.73 18.89
CA LYS A 224 -6.68 9.93 19.53
C LYS A 224 -5.55 10.76 20.16
N LYS A 225 -5.58 12.08 19.95
CA LYS A 225 -4.63 13.02 20.55
C LYS A 225 -5.13 13.48 21.92
#